data_AF-S4MDJ8-F1
#
_entry.id   AF-S4MDJ8-F1
#
_cell.length_a   1.000
_cell.length_b   1.000
_cell.length_c   1.000
_cell.angle_alpha   90.00
_cell.angle_beta   90.00
_cell.angle_gamma   90.00
#
_symmetry.space_group_name_H-M   'P 1'
#
loop_
_entity.id
_entity.type
_entity.pdbx_description
1 polymer ?
#
loop_
_entity_poly.entity_id
_entity_poly.type
_entity_poly.pdbx_seq_one_letter_code
_entity_poly.pdbx_strand_id
1 'polypeptide(L)'
;MTTQECVAGLATKTFYIKSRYALCSGKQFEQVWLRNGEPVGTSHFDVLAIGTIPKNSRTITVTYYFTDFTAAKENGAAAMGITTKGSITHLWPSTAAYTQGGVKMPFTRTWSQLLGADTYKHTLTVAAGQGSDSAKTDLIAAVYVPNISLKAPPAWSSLPITGGDLFMLPPRWDKAPYLPNAEGVHQAGDDAAPHGEEGRSR
;
A
#
# COMPACT_ATOMS: atom_id res chain seq x y z
N MET A 1 9.37 -6.28 5.87
CA MET A 1 9.98 -5.02 6.32
C MET A 1 9.24 -4.58 7.55
N THR A 2 9.96 -4.28 8.63
CA THR A 2 9.35 -3.76 9.88
C THR A 2 9.32 -2.23 9.88
N THR A 3 8.62 -1.64 10.84
CA THR A 3 8.66 -0.18 11.08
C THR A 3 10.06 0.30 11.44
N GLN A 4 10.79 -0.43 12.31
CA GLN A 4 12.17 -0.05 12.65
C GLN A 4 13.08 -0.06 11.43
N GLU A 5 12.98 -1.09 10.57
CA GLU A 5 13.75 -1.15 9.33
C GLU A 5 13.41 0.00 8.39
N CYS A 6 12.13 0.37 8.31
CA CYS A 6 11.69 1.50 7.50
C CYS A 6 12.24 2.83 8.03
N VAL A 7 12.08 3.11 9.33
CA VAL A 7 12.58 4.34 9.97
C VAL A 7 14.10 4.46 9.80
N ALA A 8 14.84 3.39 10.08
CA ALA A 8 16.29 3.37 9.90
C ALA A 8 16.70 3.56 8.43
N GLY A 9 15.96 2.96 7.50
CA GLY A 9 16.23 3.08 6.07
C GLY A 9 15.86 4.43 5.47
N LEU A 10 14.84 5.09 6.00
CA LEU A 10 14.46 6.45 5.62
C LEU A 10 15.53 7.43 6.07
N ALA A 11 15.93 7.48 7.34
CA ALA A 11 16.90 8.43 7.86
C ALA A 11 16.66 9.88 7.33
N THR A 12 17.40 10.31 6.29
CA THR A 12 17.25 11.63 5.62
C THR A 12 16.58 11.58 4.23
N LYS A 13 16.07 10.42 3.82
CA LYS A 13 15.47 10.12 2.52
C LYS A 13 13.95 10.10 2.61
N THR A 14 13.28 10.37 1.49
CA THR A 14 11.81 10.33 1.38
C THR A 14 11.25 8.92 1.11
N PHE A 15 12.11 7.99 0.67
CA PHE A 15 11.77 6.59 0.48
C PHE A 15 12.98 5.68 0.69
N TYR A 16 12.72 4.42 0.99
CA TYR A 16 13.72 3.38 1.18
C TYR A 16 13.29 2.08 0.51
N ILE A 17 14.19 1.49 -0.30
CA ILE A 17 13.99 0.18 -0.90
C ILE A 17 14.92 -0.80 -0.19
N LYS A 18 14.34 -1.76 0.53
CA LYS A 18 15.10 -2.87 1.10
C LYS A 18 15.37 -3.95 0.07
N SER A 19 14.38 -4.21 -0.79
CA SER A 19 14.47 -5.18 -1.88
C SER A 19 13.37 -4.91 -2.91
N ARG A 20 13.38 -5.65 -4.01
CA ARG A 20 12.29 -5.62 -5.00
C ARG A 20 10.90 -5.99 -4.45
N TYR A 21 10.83 -6.60 -3.26
CA TYR A 21 9.59 -7.04 -2.61
C TYR A 21 9.22 -6.19 -1.39
N ALA A 22 10.05 -5.23 -1.01
CA ALA A 22 9.82 -4.45 0.20
C ALA A 22 10.42 -3.06 0.07
N LEU A 23 9.55 -2.06 0.16
CA LEU A 23 9.89 -0.65 0.15
C LEU A 23 9.05 0.10 1.18
N CYS A 24 9.48 1.29 1.56
CA CYS A 24 8.65 2.20 2.31
C CYS A 24 8.92 3.65 1.99
N SER A 25 7.97 4.49 2.41
CA SER A 25 8.07 5.94 2.45
C SER A 25 7.46 6.42 3.75
N GLY A 26 7.88 7.60 4.21
CA GLY A 26 7.38 8.20 5.42
C GLY A 26 7.27 9.71 5.28
N LYS A 27 6.38 10.31 6.07
CA LYS A 27 6.23 11.75 6.15
C LYS A 27 5.81 12.14 7.57
N GLN A 28 6.41 13.22 8.05
CA GLN A 28 6.06 13.85 9.31
C GLN A 28 5.07 14.98 9.07
N PHE A 29 4.12 15.13 9.98
CA PHE A 29 3.06 16.12 9.90
C PHE A 29 3.04 16.94 11.17
N GLU A 30 3.60 18.14 11.10
CA GLU A 30 3.52 19.14 12.16
C GLU A 30 2.45 20.18 11.84
N GLN A 31 1.67 20.59 12.83
CA GLN A 31 0.65 21.63 12.71
C GLN A 31 0.75 22.61 13.86
N VAL A 32 0.65 23.90 13.54
CA VAL A 32 0.33 24.97 14.49
C VAL A 32 -1.16 25.25 14.42
N TRP A 33 -1.87 25.11 15.53
CA TRP A 33 -3.31 25.35 15.63
C TRP A 33 -3.60 26.80 15.92
N LEU A 34 -4.59 27.34 15.19
CA LEU A 34 -5.00 28.72 15.30
C LEU A 34 -6.42 28.82 15.85
N ARG A 35 -6.64 29.82 16.70
CA ARG A 35 -7.97 30.25 17.14
C ARG A 35 -8.09 31.75 16.90
N ASN A 36 -9.09 32.16 16.12
CA ASN A 36 -9.24 33.54 15.67
C ASN A 36 -7.98 34.10 14.95
N GLY A 37 -7.21 33.25 14.27
CA GLY A 37 -5.98 33.63 13.57
C GLY A 37 -4.70 33.58 14.42
N GLU A 38 -4.81 33.42 15.73
CA GLU A 38 -3.66 33.41 16.65
C GLU A 38 -3.21 31.98 16.99
N PRO A 39 -1.90 31.68 17.05
CA PRO A 39 -1.37 30.39 17.47
C PRO A 39 -1.71 30.06 18.93
N VAL A 40 -2.39 28.93 19.15
CA VAL A 40 -2.82 28.49 20.50
C VAL A 40 -2.25 27.14 20.92
N GLY A 41 -1.75 26.35 19.98
CA GLY A 41 -1.13 25.06 20.28
C GLY A 41 -0.54 24.38 19.07
N THR A 42 -0.03 23.16 19.27
CA THR A 42 0.66 22.38 18.24
C THR A 42 0.24 20.92 18.27
N SER A 43 0.41 20.25 17.14
CA SER A 43 0.34 18.79 17.08
C SER A 43 1.34 18.23 16.08
N HIS A 44 1.77 17.01 16.31
CA HIS A 44 2.67 16.27 15.44
C HIS A 44 2.25 14.79 15.36
N PHE A 45 2.42 14.19 14.19
CA PHE A 45 2.36 12.75 13.99
C PHE A 45 3.14 12.35 12.75
N ASP A 46 3.56 11.09 12.73
CA ASP A 46 4.27 10.47 11.63
C ASP A 46 3.37 9.49 10.88
N VAL A 47 3.58 9.39 9.57
CA VAL A 47 2.96 8.36 8.73
C VAL A 47 4.04 7.58 8.02
N LEU A 48 4.00 6.25 8.14
CA LEU A 48 4.81 5.34 7.33
C LEU A 48 3.89 4.52 6.42
N ALA A 49 4.22 4.46 5.13
CA ALA A 49 3.62 3.54 4.17
C ALA A 49 4.65 2.46 3.80
N ILE A 50 4.40 1.22 4.23
CA ILE A 50 5.26 0.07 3.95
C ILE A 50 4.59 -0.81 2.90
N GLY A 51 5.21 -0.90 1.72
CA GLY A 51 4.80 -1.80 0.65
C GLY A 51 5.56 -3.11 0.71
N THR A 52 4.83 -4.22 0.75
CA THR A 52 5.41 -5.57 0.69
C THR A 52 4.70 -6.45 -0.30
N ILE A 53 5.46 -7.30 -0.98
CA ILE A 53 4.95 -8.34 -1.86
C ILE A 53 5.41 -9.67 -1.27
N PRO A 54 4.50 -10.53 -0.77
CA PRO A 54 4.88 -11.86 -0.34
C PRO A 54 5.55 -12.64 -1.47
N LYS A 55 6.45 -13.56 -1.12
CA LYS A 55 7.04 -14.47 -2.11
C LYS A 55 5.92 -15.16 -2.88
N ASN A 56 6.05 -15.21 -4.21
CA ASN A 56 5.07 -15.84 -5.11
C ASN A 56 3.67 -15.18 -5.14
N SER A 57 3.57 -13.89 -4.79
CA SER A 57 2.31 -13.15 -4.80
C SER A 57 2.28 -12.07 -5.89
N ARG A 58 1.12 -11.90 -6.53
CA ARG A 58 0.79 -10.75 -7.38
C ARG A 58 -0.01 -9.68 -6.63
N THR A 59 0.04 -9.72 -5.31
CA THR A 59 -0.58 -8.75 -4.42
C THR A 59 0.51 -7.96 -3.72
N ILE A 60 0.48 -6.63 -3.86
CA ILE A 60 1.18 -5.76 -2.93
C ILE A 60 0.26 -5.46 -1.77
N THR A 61 0.79 -5.56 -0.56
CA THR A 61 0.17 -5.03 0.64
C THR A 61 0.89 -3.75 1.03
N VAL A 62 0.15 -2.64 1.03
CA VAL A 62 0.57 -1.36 1.59
C VAL A 62 -0.02 -1.27 2.99
N THR A 63 0.84 -1.30 4.01
CA THR A 63 0.46 -1.12 5.40
C THR A 63 0.79 0.30 5.82
N TYR A 64 -0.20 1.01 6.35
CA TYR A 64 -0.03 2.34 6.90
C TYR A 64 0.11 2.28 8.42
N TYR A 65 1.11 2.96 8.92
CA TYR A 65 1.38 3.15 10.34
C TYR A 65 1.26 4.64 10.65
N PHE A 66 0.52 4.97 11.69
CA PHE A 66 0.43 6.32 12.22
C PHE A 66 1.03 6.32 13.61
N THR A 67 2.07 7.11 13.81
CA THR A 67 2.92 7.03 15.00
C THR A 67 3.28 8.41 15.51
N ASP A 68 3.97 8.45 16.66
CA ASP A 68 4.49 9.66 17.28
C ASP A 68 3.47 10.79 17.45
N PHE A 69 2.25 10.43 17.83
CA PHE A 69 1.21 11.39 18.08
C PHE A 69 1.54 12.24 19.32
N THR A 70 1.80 13.53 19.11
CA THR A 70 1.97 14.50 20.19
C THR A 70 1.08 15.71 19.95
N ALA A 71 0.58 16.30 21.03
CA ALA A 71 -0.21 17.51 20.99
C ALA A 71 0.05 18.33 22.24
N ALA A 72 0.12 19.64 22.11
CA ALA A 72 0.41 20.55 23.20
C ALA A 72 -0.53 21.76 23.18
N LYS A 73 -0.84 22.26 24.38
CA LYS A 73 -1.74 23.40 24.61
C LYS A 73 -3.12 23.18 23.96
N GLU A 74 -3.83 24.27 23.65
CA GLU A 74 -5.14 24.21 23.02
C GLU A 74 -5.01 23.83 21.54
N ASN A 75 -5.72 22.79 21.09
CA ASN A 75 -5.65 22.34 19.72
C ASN A 75 -6.92 21.59 19.28
N GLY A 76 -7.12 21.49 17.96
CA GLY A 76 -8.20 20.72 17.32
C GLY A 76 -7.78 19.32 16.86
N ALA A 77 -6.62 18.81 17.28
CA ALA A 77 -5.99 17.64 16.67
C ALA A 77 -6.88 16.39 16.76
N ALA A 78 -7.47 16.11 17.93
CA ALA A 78 -8.27 14.91 18.17
C ALA A 78 -9.39 14.67 17.13
N ALA A 79 -10.00 15.75 16.63
CA ALA A 79 -11.08 15.70 15.63
C ALA A 79 -10.60 16.01 14.20
N MET A 80 -9.30 16.21 13.98
CA MET A 80 -8.72 16.40 12.66
C MET A 80 -8.99 15.17 11.79
N GLY A 81 -9.61 15.40 10.63
CA GLY A 81 -9.80 14.38 9.62
C GLY A 81 -8.50 14.14 8.86
N ILE A 82 -8.03 12.90 8.86
CA ILE A 82 -6.85 12.44 8.15
C ILE A 82 -7.33 11.46 7.08
N THR A 83 -7.21 11.88 5.83
CA THR A 83 -7.63 11.09 4.67
C THR A 83 -6.41 10.52 3.97
N THR A 84 -6.37 9.21 3.85
CA THR A 84 -5.37 8.49 3.08
C THR A 84 -5.95 8.13 1.72
N LYS A 85 -5.16 8.41 0.69
CA LYS A 85 -5.41 8.06 -0.70
C LYS A 85 -4.24 7.22 -1.21
N GLY A 86 -4.52 6.45 -2.23
CA GLY A 86 -3.53 5.67 -2.96
C GLY A 86 -3.91 5.65 -4.43
N SER A 87 -2.96 6.00 -5.29
CA SER A 87 -3.13 5.88 -6.74
C SER A 87 -1.93 5.18 -7.36
N ILE A 88 -2.19 4.42 -8.41
CA ILE A 88 -1.15 4.00 -9.33
C ILE A 88 -1.03 5.06 -10.42
N THR A 89 0.09 5.79 -10.45
CA THR A 89 0.33 6.84 -11.45
C THR A 89 0.92 6.29 -12.75
N HIS A 90 1.62 5.15 -12.66
CA HIS A 90 2.12 4.42 -13.81
C HIS A 90 2.04 2.93 -13.58
N LEU A 91 1.69 2.18 -14.62
CA LEU A 91 1.57 0.72 -14.62
C LEU A 91 2.21 0.18 -15.90
N TRP A 92 3.03 -0.85 -15.76
CA TRP A 92 3.72 -1.51 -16.86
C TRP A 92 3.52 -3.03 -16.78
N PRO A 93 3.04 -3.66 -17.86
CA PRO A 93 2.53 -3.02 -19.07
C PRO A 93 1.26 -2.20 -18.74
N SER A 94 1.01 -1.14 -19.50
CA SER A 94 -0.12 -0.24 -19.27
C SER A 94 -1.49 -0.92 -19.44
N THR A 95 -1.51 -2.09 -20.07
CA THR A 95 -2.69 -2.95 -20.24
C THR A 95 -3.04 -3.78 -19.01
N ALA A 96 -2.16 -3.86 -18.02
CA ALA A 96 -2.46 -4.57 -16.79
C ALA A 96 -3.62 -3.88 -16.05
N ALA A 97 -4.46 -4.68 -15.41
CA ALA A 97 -5.56 -4.24 -14.58
C ALA A 97 -5.33 -4.76 -13.16
N TYR A 98 -5.60 -3.89 -12.19
CA TYR A 98 -5.49 -4.24 -10.78
C TYR A 98 -6.85 -4.14 -10.09
N THR A 99 -7.04 -4.97 -9.08
CA THR A 99 -8.15 -4.88 -8.14
C THR A 99 -7.65 -4.36 -6.80
N GLN A 100 -8.54 -3.73 -6.05
CA GLN A 100 -8.25 -3.20 -4.71
C GLN A 100 -8.88 -4.10 -3.64
N GLY A 101 -8.19 -4.26 -2.52
CA GLY A 101 -8.68 -4.95 -1.33
C GLY A 101 -8.19 -4.31 -0.04
N GLY A 102 -8.55 -4.91 1.10
CA GLY A 102 -8.32 -4.32 2.41
C GLY A 102 -9.22 -3.11 2.64
N VAL A 103 -8.70 -2.03 3.23
CA VAL A 103 -9.45 -0.78 3.32
C VAL A 103 -9.66 -0.17 1.94
N LYS A 104 -10.89 0.26 1.67
CA LYS A 104 -11.24 0.96 0.45
C LYS A 104 -10.68 2.38 0.50
N MET A 105 -9.94 2.78 -0.52
CA MET A 105 -9.39 4.12 -0.66
C MET A 105 -10.34 5.00 -1.50
N PRO A 106 -10.52 6.30 -1.19
CA PRO A 106 -9.93 7.02 -0.05
C PRO A 106 -10.49 6.55 1.30
N PHE A 107 -9.63 6.52 2.31
CA PHE A 107 -9.99 6.09 3.67
C PHE A 107 -9.72 7.22 4.67
N THR A 108 -10.74 7.65 5.40
CA THR A 108 -10.65 8.77 6.34
C THR A 108 -10.85 8.29 7.77
N ARG A 109 -9.98 8.74 8.67
CA ARG A 109 -10.09 8.55 10.12
C ARG A 109 -9.77 9.87 10.82
N THR A 110 -10.26 10.03 12.05
CA THR A 110 -9.80 11.13 12.90
C THR A 110 -8.45 10.80 13.54
N TRP A 111 -7.73 11.82 13.99
CA TRP A 111 -6.53 11.65 14.82
C TRP A 111 -6.78 10.70 16.00
N SER A 112 -7.86 10.90 16.76
CA SER A 112 -8.19 10.06 17.90
C SER A 112 -8.43 8.58 17.53
N GLN A 113 -9.02 8.34 16.35
CA GLN A 113 -9.21 6.98 15.84
C GLN A 113 -7.90 6.33 15.41
N LEU A 114 -6.94 7.11 14.88
CA LEU A 114 -5.64 6.60 14.46
C LEU A 114 -4.68 6.43 15.64
N LEU A 115 -4.78 7.28 16.66
CA LEU A 115 -4.03 7.13 17.91
C LEU A 115 -4.33 5.79 18.61
N GLY A 116 -5.59 5.35 18.55
CA GLY A 116 -6.04 4.07 19.12
C GLY A 116 -5.97 2.88 18.16
N ALA A 117 -5.51 3.07 16.92
CA ALA A 117 -5.44 2.01 15.91
C ALA A 117 -3.98 1.76 15.51
N ASP A 118 -3.53 0.52 15.65
CA ASP A 118 -2.13 0.19 15.38
C ASP A 118 -1.75 0.42 13.91
N THR A 119 -2.58 -0.04 12.97
CA THR A 119 -2.36 0.06 11.52
C THR A 119 -3.63 -0.22 10.71
N TYR A 120 -3.58 0.06 9.41
CA TYR A 120 -4.48 -0.59 8.45
C TYR A 120 -3.78 -0.94 7.14
N LYS A 121 -4.40 -1.84 6.37
CA LYS A 121 -3.83 -2.41 5.14
C LYS A 121 -4.70 -2.09 3.94
N HIS A 122 -4.03 -1.74 2.84
CA HIS A 122 -4.59 -1.64 1.51
C HIS A 122 -3.84 -2.61 0.60
N THR A 123 -4.55 -3.32 -0.28
CA THR A 123 -3.92 -4.27 -1.20
C THR A 123 -4.25 -3.93 -2.64
N LEU A 124 -3.27 -4.09 -3.51
CA LEU A 124 -3.44 -4.03 -4.96
C LEU A 124 -3.03 -5.37 -5.55
N THR A 125 -3.92 -5.97 -6.34
CA THR A 125 -3.74 -7.31 -6.89
C THR A 125 -3.88 -7.29 -8.40
N VAL A 126 -2.92 -7.89 -9.10
CA VAL A 126 -2.95 -8.06 -10.56
C VAL A 126 -3.10 -9.54 -10.90
N ALA A 127 -3.95 -9.88 -11.87
CA ALA A 127 -4.10 -11.26 -12.30
C ALA A 127 -2.84 -11.77 -13.03
N ALA A 128 -2.69 -13.10 -13.10
CA ALA A 128 -1.63 -13.73 -13.88
C ALA A 128 -1.81 -13.46 -15.38
N GLY A 129 -0.71 -13.46 -16.12
CA GLY A 129 -0.69 -13.31 -17.59
C GLY A 129 -0.80 -11.87 -18.09
N GLN A 130 -0.78 -10.88 -17.19
CA GLN A 130 -0.91 -9.46 -17.54
C GLN A 130 0.43 -8.71 -17.65
N GLY A 131 1.57 -9.40 -17.45
CA GLY A 131 2.90 -8.79 -17.41
C GLY A 131 3.61 -8.69 -18.75
N SER A 132 4.70 -7.92 -18.76
CA SER A 132 5.61 -7.81 -19.91
C SER A 132 6.43 -9.10 -20.08
N ASP A 133 6.68 -9.46 -21.34
CA ASP A 133 7.34 -10.68 -21.82
C ASP A 133 6.59 -12.00 -21.55
N SER A 134 5.83 -12.42 -22.56
CA SER A 134 5.38 -13.79 -22.86
C SER A 134 5.62 -14.85 -21.78
N ALA A 135 4.65 -15.01 -20.85
CA ALA A 135 4.46 -16.12 -19.90
C ALA A 135 5.63 -16.55 -18.96
N LYS A 136 6.89 -16.23 -19.26
CA LYS A 136 8.09 -16.71 -18.55
C LYS A 136 8.49 -15.81 -17.38
N THR A 137 8.26 -14.51 -17.48
CA THR A 137 8.51 -13.54 -16.39
C THR A 137 7.20 -12.94 -15.88
N ASP A 138 6.24 -12.65 -16.76
CA ASP A 138 4.91 -12.11 -16.41
C ASP A 138 5.04 -10.97 -15.36
N LEU A 139 5.98 -10.06 -15.64
CA LEU A 139 6.38 -8.98 -14.75
C LEU A 139 5.41 -7.81 -14.85
N ILE A 140 4.93 -7.33 -13.70
CA ILE A 140 4.23 -6.06 -13.57
C ILE A 140 5.11 -5.12 -12.76
N ALA A 141 5.22 -3.88 -13.19
CA ALA A 141 5.75 -2.78 -12.40
C ALA A 141 4.69 -1.68 -12.27
N ALA A 142 4.56 -1.03 -11.12
CA ALA A 142 3.70 0.15 -11.01
C ALA A 142 4.23 1.16 -10.03
N VAL A 143 4.14 2.46 -10.33
CA VAL A 143 4.40 3.51 -9.33
C VAL A 143 3.14 3.72 -8.50
N TYR A 144 3.20 3.39 -7.21
CA TYR A 144 2.14 3.70 -6.26
C TYR A 144 2.49 5.00 -5.53
N VAL A 145 1.55 5.93 -5.41
CA VAL A 145 1.74 7.19 -4.69
C VAL A 145 0.71 7.27 -3.58
N PRO A 146 1.08 6.92 -2.34
CA PRO A 146 0.27 7.26 -1.18
C PRO A 146 0.15 8.77 -1.03
N ASN A 147 -1.03 9.29 -0.73
CA ASN A 147 -1.25 10.71 -0.44
C ASN A 147 -2.04 10.84 0.87
N ILE A 148 -1.55 11.67 1.79
CA ILE A 148 -2.25 12.02 3.02
C ILE A 148 -2.82 13.41 2.85
N SER A 149 -4.07 13.62 3.27
CA SER A 149 -4.73 14.93 3.27
C SER A 149 -5.31 15.20 4.64
N LEU A 150 -5.04 16.40 5.17
CA LEU A 150 -5.51 16.84 6.48
C LEU A 150 -6.67 17.82 6.31
N LYS A 151 -7.66 17.71 7.20
CA LYS A 151 -8.77 18.66 7.31
C LYS A 151 -9.02 18.97 8.78
N ALA A 152 -8.85 20.24 9.16
CA ALA A 152 -9.21 20.69 10.50
C ALA A 152 -10.72 20.56 10.76
N PRO A 153 -11.11 20.30 12.03
CA PRO A 153 -12.51 20.31 12.43
C PRO A 153 -13.11 21.74 12.38
N PRO A 154 -14.45 21.88 12.44
CA PRO A 154 -15.10 23.19 12.51
C PRO A 154 -14.55 24.06 13.64
N ALA A 155 -14.53 25.38 13.43
CA ALA A 155 -13.98 26.39 14.34
C ALA A 155 -12.45 26.35 14.56
N TRP A 156 -11.73 25.44 13.90
CA TRP A 156 -10.28 25.37 13.93
C TRP A 156 -9.67 25.64 12.56
N SER A 157 -8.51 26.28 12.56
CA SER A 157 -7.59 26.26 11.43
C SER A 157 -6.20 25.87 11.93
N SER A 158 -5.32 25.47 11.02
CA SER A 158 -3.93 25.20 11.34
C SER A 158 -3.02 25.49 10.15
N LEU A 159 -1.74 25.68 10.46
CA LEU A 159 -0.69 25.92 9.48
C LEU A 159 0.45 24.92 9.69
N PRO A 160 0.86 24.18 8.64
CA PRO A 160 0.13 23.97 7.40
C PRO A 160 -1.01 22.95 7.57
N ILE A 161 -2.24 23.28 7.16
CA ILE A 161 -3.22 22.25 6.74
C ILE A 161 -2.86 21.88 5.31
N THR A 162 -1.80 21.12 5.14
CA THR A 162 -1.48 20.53 3.85
C THR A 162 -1.26 19.05 3.99
N GLY A 163 -1.72 18.36 2.97
CA GLY A 163 -1.40 16.97 2.77
C GLY A 163 0.03 16.75 2.30
N GLY A 164 0.32 15.52 1.90
CA GLY A 164 1.59 15.18 1.28
C GLY A 164 1.52 13.88 0.54
N ASP A 165 2.24 13.84 -0.57
CA ASP A 165 2.59 12.58 -1.21
C ASP A 165 3.68 11.89 -0.40
N LEU A 166 3.47 10.61 -0.16
CA LEU A 166 4.52 9.66 0.12
C LEU A 166 4.83 9.02 -1.24
N PHE A 167 6.10 8.89 -1.59
CA PHE A 167 6.49 8.37 -2.90
C PHE A 167 6.92 6.91 -2.79
N MET A 168 6.30 6.02 -3.57
CA MET A 168 6.70 4.61 -3.62
C MET A 168 7.12 4.22 -5.04
N LEU A 169 8.42 3.99 -5.20
CA LEU A 169 9.04 3.46 -6.42
C LEU A 169 8.45 2.10 -6.81
N PRO A 170 8.58 1.69 -8.08
CA PRO A 170 7.69 0.69 -8.62
C PRO A 170 7.83 -0.66 -7.93
N PRO A 171 6.83 -1.13 -7.13
CA PRO A 171 6.68 -2.53 -6.82
C PRO A 171 6.75 -3.36 -8.10
N ARG A 172 7.63 -4.37 -8.08
CA ARG A 172 7.75 -5.37 -9.14
C ARG A 172 7.02 -6.63 -8.70
N TRP A 173 5.83 -6.86 -9.25
CA TRP A 173 5.14 -8.14 -9.14
C TRP A 173 5.69 -9.08 -10.22
N ASP A 174 6.57 -9.99 -9.83
CA ASP A 174 7.28 -10.87 -10.77
C ASP A 174 6.84 -12.33 -10.57
N LYS A 175 6.77 -13.09 -11.67
CA LYS A 175 6.62 -14.56 -11.72
C LYS A 175 7.82 -15.20 -12.43
N ALA A 176 9.02 -14.65 -12.29
CA ALA A 176 10.21 -15.21 -12.91
C ALA A 176 10.43 -16.68 -12.49
N PRO A 177 11.06 -17.52 -13.34
CA PRO A 177 11.04 -18.99 -13.22
C PRO A 177 11.68 -19.56 -11.94
N TYR A 178 12.47 -18.78 -11.21
CA TYR A 178 12.98 -19.15 -9.88
C TYR A 178 11.90 -19.03 -8.78
N LEU A 179 10.68 -18.60 -9.11
CA LEU A 179 9.52 -18.53 -8.23
C LEU A 179 8.60 -19.74 -8.49
N PRO A 180 8.26 -20.55 -7.47
CA PRO A 180 7.54 -21.83 -7.56
C PRO A 180 6.20 -21.92 -8.32
N ASN A 181 5.69 -20.86 -8.94
CA ASN A 181 4.34 -20.88 -9.52
C ASN A 181 4.36 -21.05 -11.05
N ALA A 182 5.45 -21.57 -11.64
CA ALA A 182 5.55 -21.79 -13.09
C ALA A 182 4.43 -22.70 -13.64
N GLU A 183 3.73 -23.47 -12.82
CA GLU A 183 2.64 -24.36 -13.24
C GLU A 183 1.29 -23.81 -12.80
N GLY A 184 0.47 -23.47 -13.79
CA GLY A 184 -0.92 -23.06 -13.61
C GLY A 184 -1.79 -24.28 -13.31
N VAL A 185 -2.68 -24.08 -12.35
CA VAL A 185 -3.90 -24.85 -12.12
C VAL A 185 -4.63 -25.07 -13.45
N HIS A 186 -4.76 -26.33 -13.89
CA HIS A 186 -5.83 -26.75 -14.80
C HIS A 186 -6.68 -27.84 -14.12
N GLN A 187 -7.90 -27.41 -13.79
CA GLN A 187 -9.19 -28.12 -13.72
C GLN A 187 -9.29 -29.51 -13.07
N ALA A 188 -10.08 -29.53 -11.99
CA ALA A 188 -10.97 -30.65 -11.68
C ALA A 188 -12.15 -30.67 -12.66
N GLY A 189 -12.55 -31.87 -13.13
CA GLY A 189 -13.86 -32.15 -13.74
C GLY A 189 -13.79 -32.94 -15.05
N ASP A 190 -14.20 -34.23 -14.95
CA ASP A 190 -14.83 -35.09 -15.97
C ASP A 190 -14.00 -35.43 -17.24
N ASP A 191 -13.70 -36.68 -17.58
CA ASP A 191 -14.59 -37.84 -17.71
C ASP A 191 -13.87 -39.19 -17.46
N ALA A 192 -14.64 -40.12 -16.91
CA ALA A 192 -14.30 -41.54 -16.79
C ALA A 192 -14.55 -42.28 -18.12
N ALA A 193 -13.59 -43.13 -18.54
CA ALA A 193 -13.76 -44.54 -18.91
C ALA A 193 -12.56 -45.09 -19.73
N PRO A 194 -12.00 -46.26 -19.39
CA PRO A 194 -11.21 -47.06 -20.30
C PRO A 194 -12.07 -48.18 -20.92
N HIS A 195 -12.29 -48.13 -22.24
CA HIS A 195 -12.50 -49.34 -23.04
C HIS A 195 -11.08 -49.81 -23.43
N GLY A 196 -10.58 -50.97 -23.02
CA GLY A 196 -11.18 -52.28 -23.17
C GLY A 196 -10.42 -52.98 -24.30
N GLU A 197 -9.40 -53.76 -23.93
CA GLU A 197 -8.67 -54.66 -24.84
C GLU A 197 -9.65 -55.59 -25.58
N GLU A 198 -9.44 -55.75 -26.88
CA GLU A 198 -9.92 -56.93 -27.59
C GLU A 198 -8.84 -57.46 -28.52
N GLY A 199 -8.06 -58.41 -27.99
CA GLY A 199 -7.36 -59.39 -28.82
C GLY A 199 -8.33 -60.53 -29.17
N ARG A 200 -8.42 -60.89 -30.45
CA ARG A 200 -8.78 -62.26 -30.82
C ARG A 200 -8.20 -62.67 -32.17
N SER A 201 -7.63 -63.87 -32.11
CA SER A 201 -7.02 -64.70 -33.13
C SER A 201 -7.86 -64.88 -34.41
N ARG A 202 -7.18 -64.95 -35.56
CA ARG A 202 -6.99 -66.18 -36.35
C ARG A 202 -5.90 -65.97 -37.39
#